data_AF-A0A971PFG3-F1
#
_entry.id   AF-A0A971PFG3-F1
#
_cell.length_a   1.000
_cell.length_b   1.000
_cell.length_c   1.000
_cell.angle_alpha   90.00
_cell.angle_beta   90.00
_cell.angle_gamma   90.00
#
_symmetry.space_group_name_H-M   'P 1'
#
loop_
_entity.id
_entity.type
_entity.pdbx_description
1 polymer ?
#
loop_
_entity_poly.entity_id
_entity_poly.type
_entity_poly.pdbx_seq_one_letter_code
_entity_poly.pdbx_strand_id
1 'polypeptide(L)' 'MKKTVKELRKNQGLTAKELADKLKMNTAEILKVDDLKLKQVPEPLRNRLLPILRGDYTDKIPWL' A
#
# COMPACT_ATOMS: atom_id res chain seq x y z
N MET A 1 3.90 -16.49 0.30
CA MET A 1 3.60 -15.14 -0.24
C MET A 1 4.78 -14.21 0.03
N LYS A 2 5.53 -13.80 -1.00
CA LYS A 2 6.75 -12.96 -0.89
C LYS A 2 6.61 -11.60 -1.61
N LYS A 3 5.39 -11.06 -1.72
CA LYS A 3 5.14 -9.83 -2.50
C LYS A 3 5.71 -8.59 -1.80
N THR A 4 6.28 -7.67 -2.57
CA THR A 4 6.75 -6.37 -2.08
C THR A 4 5.62 -5.35 -2.00
N VAL A 5 5.85 -4.23 -1.31
CA VAL A 5 4.89 -3.11 -1.28
C VAL A 5 4.61 -2.60 -2.68
N LYS A 6 5.63 -2.52 -3.54
CA LYS A 6 5.52 -2.13 -4.96
C LYS A 6 4.58 -3.03 -5.75
N GLU A 7 4.71 -4.34 -5.61
CA GLU A 7 3.82 -5.29 -6.30
C GLU A 7 2.38 -5.16 -5.81
N LEU A 8 2.19 -5.05 -4.49
CA LEU A 8 0.86 -4.90 -3.90
C LEU A 8 0.20 -3.58 -4.34
N ARG A 9 0.97 -2.49 -4.35
CA ARG A 9 0.52 -1.18 -4.80
C ARG A 9 0.11 -1.20 -6.27
N LYS A 10 0.95 -1.79 -7.14
CA LYS A 10 0.64 -1.97 -8.56
C LYS A 10 -0.58 -2.85 -8.79
N ASN A 11 -0.78 -3.88 -7.98
CA ASN A 11 -1.95 -4.75 -8.05
C ASN A 11 -3.25 -4.00 -7.73
N GLN A 12 -3.17 -2.93 -6.93
CA GLN A 12 -4.29 -2.03 -6.63
C GLN A 12 -4.42 -0.88 -7.64
N GLY A 13 -3.58 -0.83 -8.68
CA GLY A 13 -3.57 0.28 -9.65
C GLY A 13 -3.09 1.61 -9.09
N LEU A 14 -2.44 1.63 -7.92
CA LEU A 14 -2.01 2.86 -7.25
C LEU A 14 -0.59 3.25 -7.64
N THR A 15 -0.31 4.55 -7.71
CA THR A 15 1.05 5.11 -7.76
C THR A 15 1.63 5.29 -6.36
N ALA A 16 2.95 5.42 -6.24
CA ALA A 16 3.60 5.69 -4.95
C ALA A 16 3.12 7.01 -4.34
N LYS A 17 2.80 8.00 -5.20
CA LYS A 17 2.24 9.28 -4.79
C LYS A 17 0.83 9.11 -4.24
N GLU A 18 -0.06 8.41 -4.94
CA GLU A 18 -1.43 8.17 -4.45
C GLU A 18 -1.46 7.37 -3.15
N LEU A 19 -0.56 6.38 -3.00
CA LEU A 19 -0.41 5.65 -1.75
C LEU A 19 0.05 6.57 -0.61
N ALA A 20 1.00 7.47 -0.89
CA ALA A 20 1.48 8.45 0.06
C ALA A 20 0.39 9.45 0.46
N ASP A 21 -0.38 9.96 -0.51
CA ASP A 21 -1.51 10.87 -0.28
C ASP A 21 -2.59 10.21 0.58
N LYS A 22 -2.97 8.96 0.30
CA LYS A 22 -3.93 8.20 1.12
C LYS A 22 -3.43 8.01 2.57
N LEU A 23 -2.13 7.82 2.75
CA LEU A 23 -1.50 7.63 4.05
C LEU A 23 -1.15 8.95 4.75
N LYS A 24 -1.29 10.09 4.06
CA LYS A 24 -0.80 11.41 4.48
C LYS A 24 0.68 11.36 4.87
N MET A 25 1.48 10.70 4.04
CA MET A 25 2.92 10.51 4.24
C MET A 25 3.71 11.08 3.06
N ASN A 26 5.02 11.20 3.24
CA ASN A 26 5.89 11.64 2.15
C ASN A 26 6.08 10.52 1.12
N THR A 27 5.94 10.86 -0.17
CA THR A 27 6.20 9.93 -1.28
C THR A 27 7.60 9.31 -1.22
N ALA A 28 8.59 10.06 -0.74
CA ALA A 28 9.95 9.54 -0.56
C ALA A 28 10.02 8.39 0.45
N GLU A 29 9.21 8.40 1.51
CA GLU A 29 9.15 7.30 2.48
C GLU A 29 8.49 6.07 1.88
N ILE A 30 7.43 6.27 1.08
CA ILE A 30 6.78 5.18 0.33
C ILE A 30 7.75 4.55 -0.67
N LEU A 31 8.54 5.35 -1.38
CA LEU A 31 9.56 4.85 -2.31
C LEU A 31 10.65 4.04 -1.62
N LYS A 32 11.07 4.43 -0.40
CA LYS A 32 12.05 3.66 0.39
C LYS A 32 11.51 2.29 0.81
N VAL A 33 10.20 2.17 1.04
CA VAL A 33 9.56 0.91 1.43
C VAL A 33 8.99 0.11 0.26
N ASP A 34 8.95 0.68 -0.95
CA ASP A 34 8.35 0.06 -2.15
C ASP A 34 9.08 -1.25 -2.48
N ASP A 35 10.41 -1.27 -2.34
CA ASP A 35 11.25 -2.46 -2.56
C ASP A 35 11.30 -3.40 -1.33
N LEU A 36 10.75 -2.98 -0.18
CA LEU A 36 10.67 -3.84 1.00
C LEU A 36 9.49 -4.80 0.89
N LYS A 37 9.64 -5.97 1.53
CA LYS A 37 8.53 -6.89 1.75
C LYS A 37 7.61 -6.37 2.83
N LEU A 38 6.32 -6.66 2.75
CA LEU A 38 5.34 -6.28 3.77
C LEU A 38 5.71 -6.74 5.19
N LYS A 39 6.51 -7.82 5.32
CA LYS A 39 7.03 -8.32 6.60
C LYS A 39 8.20 -7.51 7.16
N GLN A 40 8.96 -6.82 6.30
CA GLN A 40 10.10 -5.98 6.66
C GLN A 40 9.69 -4.53 6.94
N VAL A 41 8.50 -4.15 6.51
CA VAL A 41 7.90 -2.86 6.83
C VAL A 41 7.57 -2.82 8.33
N PRO A 42 7.95 -1.74 9.05
CA PRO A 42 7.62 -1.60 10.45
C PRO A 42 6.10 -1.69 10.67
N GLU A 43 5.70 -2.39 11.72
CA GLU A 43 4.30 -2.64 12.11
C GLU A 43 3.37 -1.43 12.01
N PRO A 44 3.73 -0.22 12.50
CA PRO A 44 2.85 0.95 12.39
C PRO A 44 2.56 1.34 10.94
N LEU A 45 3.55 1.24 10.04
CA LEU A 45 3.37 1.55 8.63
C LEU A 45 2.60 0.45 7.91
N ARG A 46 2.91 -0.81 8.26
CA ARG A 46 2.24 -2.00 7.74
C ARG A 46 0.74 -1.97 8.02
N ASN A 47 0.32 -1.61 9.23
CA ASN A 47 -1.10 -1.57 9.60
C ASN A 47 -1.89 -0.52 8.81
N ARG A 48 -1.27 0.59 8.42
CA ARG A 48 -1.91 1.59 7.56
C ARG A 48 -1.93 1.18 6.08
N LEU A 49 -0.87 0.49 5.63
CA LEU A 49 -0.75 -0.02 4.27
C LEU A 49 -1.70 -1.19 3.99
N LEU A 50 -1.86 -2.11 4.95
CA LEU A 50 -2.65 -3.33 4.82
C LEU A 50 -4.06 -3.12 4.24
N PRO A 51 -4.93 -2.24 4.77
CA PRO A 51 -6.28 -2.06 4.22
C PRO A 51 -6.28 -1.52 2.78
N ILE A 52 -5.30 -0.69 2.42
CA ILE A 52 -5.18 -0.14 1.06
C ILE A 52 -4.66 -1.22 0.10
N LEU A 53 -3.62 -1.96 0.51
CA LEU A 53 -2.95 -2.97 -0.31
C LEU A 53 -3.77 -4.26 -0.45
N ARG A 54 -4.59 -4.60 0.54
CA ARG A 54 -5.50 -5.75 0.52
C ARG A 54 -6.70 -5.53 -0.42
N GLY A 55 -7.04 -4.27 -0.70
CA GLY A 55 -8.25 -3.94 -1.47
C GLY A 55 -9.50 -3.88 -0.62
N ASP A 56 -9.39 -3.74 0.71
CA ASP A 56 -10.56 -3.57 1.60
C ASP A 56 -11.35 -2.29 1.24
N TYR A 57 -10.73 -1.37 0.49
CA TYR A 57 -11.38 -0.17 -0.06
C TYR A 57 -12.29 -0.47 -1.27
N THR A 58 -11.96 -1.49 -2.07
CA THR A 58 -12.73 -1.86 -3.28
C THR A 58 -13.93 -2.77 -2.96
N ASP A 59 -13.89 -3.54 -1.86
CA ASP A 59 -15.03 -4.37 -1.42
C ASP A 59 -16.26 -3.55 -0.98
N LYS A 60 -16.09 -2.24 -0.72
CA LYS A 60 -17.19 -1.34 -0.33
C LYS A 60 -17.92 -0.70 -1.51
N ILE A 61 -17.50 -0.96 -2.75
CA ILE A 61 -18.25 -0.51 -3.92
C ILE A 61 -19.33 -1.58 -4.17
N PRO A 62 -20.62 -1.30 -3.88
CA PRO A 62 -21.68 -2.19 -4.30
C PRO A 62 -21.63 -2.20 -5.82
N TRP A 63 -21.36 -3.35 -6.42
CA TRP A 63 -21.47 -3.54 -7.86
C TRP A 63 -22.89 -3.14 -8.27
N LEU A 64 -23.00 -1.97 -8.89
CA LEU A 64 -24.24 -1.39 -9.45
C LEU A 64 -24.34 -1.81 -10.92
#